data_AF-A0A8T6VHE4-F1
#
_entry.id   AF-A0A8T6VHE4-F1
#
_cell.length_a   1.000
_cell.length_b   1.000
_cell.length_c   1.000
_cell.angle_alpha   90.00
_cell.angle_beta   90.00
_cell.angle_gamma   90.00
#
_symmetry.space_group_name_H-M   'P 1'
#
loop_
_entity.id
_entity.type
_entity.pdbx_description
1 polymer ?
#
loop_
_entity_poly.entity_id
_entity_poly.type
_entity_poly.pdbx_seq_one_letter_code
_entity_poly.pdbx_strand_id
1 'polypeptide(L)'
;MGEIIDKFQLNLSVTTPELLKENLFDSVQVSSKSEPGTYELEQTGGRYNLYYTDQDVSVEDRLLLSFLPNDTVRVNNIVFNLNHDYISSHKHEQLSFKIREYTRAIENLRQRISHGFDRSGSMMSIVVTSKSRSYAAKIANTVAEKLIDLNLKMRRHKSQEVLKILENELQIAKAGLDEANEKLKNFQKKYPWISLTSGLEAVNQLEEQKTQTLTKRKDIQELINKVRSAADFGKKLVAIKELLTYLAQEKLVLLPAYQSEFTTLMEERNNLLSNYASTHPLVVENREAIDVLTNKIINLAQEHLAQLEEHADKYGKEIASENYKLRNLPQKQLELAELTSEQRIKRQLYENILSRYNAVKIDKEIEVSEMFVLDPAAVPLEAESSFQEKARIAIIGLILAIGMAIGLA
;
A
#
# COMPACT_ATOMS: atom_id res chain seq x y z
N MET A 1 -32.37 8.90 17.95
CA MET A 1 -33.72 8.80 18.56
C MET A 1 -33.82 9.57 19.86
N GLY A 2 -32.97 9.32 20.88
CA GLY A 2 -33.00 10.09 22.14
C GLY A 2 -32.95 11.61 21.92
N GLU A 3 -32.02 12.10 21.11
CA GLU A 3 -31.95 13.53 20.75
C GLU A 3 -33.24 14.08 20.12
N ILE A 4 -34.02 13.26 19.41
CA ILE A 4 -35.30 13.66 18.80
C ILE A 4 -36.40 13.69 19.87
N ILE A 5 -36.39 12.74 20.81
CA ILE A 5 -37.29 12.75 21.98
C ILE A 5 -37.06 14.01 22.79
N ASP A 6 -35.80 14.38 23.05
CA ASP A 6 -35.44 15.55 23.85
C ASP A 6 -35.76 16.85 23.09
N LYS A 7 -35.40 16.94 21.79
CA LYS A 7 -35.68 18.13 20.98
C LYS A 7 -37.17 18.44 20.88
N PHE A 8 -38.02 17.41 20.79
CA PHE A 8 -39.46 17.57 20.60
C PHE A 8 -40.30 17.27 21.84
N GLN A 9 -39.69 16.95 22.98
CA GLN A 9 -40.37 16.67 24.25
C GLN A 9 -41.46 15.60 24.07
N LEU A 10 -41.07 14.46 23.47
CA LEU A 10 -42.00 13.40 23.06
C LEU A 10 -42.36 12.40 24.16
N ASN A 11 -41.66 12.49 25.29
CA ASN A 11 -42.01 11.84 26.55
C ASN A 11 -43.24 12.48 27.24
N LEU A 12 -43.70 13.65 26.79
CA LEU A 12 -44.94 14.28 27.22
C LEU A 12 -46.06 14.09 26.19
N SER A 13 -47.25 13.74 26.65
CA SER A 13 -48.48 13.81 25.83
C SER A 13 -49.65 14.40 26.60
N VAL A 14 -50.32 15.38 25.99
CA VAL A 14 -51.60 15.89 26.49
C VAL A 14 -52.67 14.80 26.37
N THR A 15 -53.40 14.58 27.45
CA THR A 15 -54.49 13.60 27.58
C THR A 15 -55.86 14.26 27.49
N THR A 16 -55.96 15.57 27.68
CA THR A 16 -57.17 16.35 27.40
C THR A 16 -57.68 16.12 25.96
N PRO A 17 -58.97 15.78 25.80
CA PRO A 17 -59.59 15.62 24.48
C PRO A 17 -59.43 16.88 23.63
N GLU A 18 -59.11 16.71 22.34
CA GLU A 18 -59.02 17.77 21.33
C GLU A 18 -57.98 18.90 21.61
N LEU A 19 -57.20 18.79 22.70
CA LEU A 19 -56.16 19.76 23.04
C LEU A 19 -54.78 19.28 22.60
N LEU A 20 -54.11 20.06 21.76
CA LEU A 20 -52.74 19.81 21.33
C LEU A 20 -51.72 20.34 22.36
N LYS A 21 -50.55 19.71 22.41
CA LYS A 21 -49.44 20.13 23.30
C LYS A 21 -49.04 21.59 23.11
N GLU A 22 -48.97 22.02 21.85
CA GLU A 22 -48.64 23.41 21.45
C GLU A 22 -49.69 24.44 21.87
N ASN A 23 -50.90 24.00 22.21
CA ASN A 23 -51.99 24.85 22.67
C ASN A 23 -52.14 24.84 24.20
N LEU A 24 -51.64 23.81 24.88
CA LEU A 24 -51.63 23.73 26.34
C LEU A 24 -50.44 24.52 26.94
N PHE A 25 -49.28 24.45 26.30
CA PHE A 25 -48.03 25.01 26.84
C PHE A 25 -47.43 26.06 25.91
N ASP A 26 -47.11 27.23 26.45
CA ASP A 26 -46.24 28.22 25.79
C ASP A 26 -44.80 27.73 25.73
N SER A 27 -44.35 27.07 26.79
CA SER A 27 -43.09 26.35 26.82
C SER A 27 -43.19 25.14 27.75
N VAL A 28 -42.52 24.06 27.38
CA VAL A 28 -42.43 22.86 28.22
C VAL A 28 -41.10 22.16 27.99
N GLN A 29 -40.47 21.74 29.08
CA GLN A 29 -39.25 20.95 29.10
C GLN A 29 -39.42 19.80 30.09
N VAL A 30 -39.14 18.59 29.62
CA VAL A 30 -39.22 17.34 30.37
C VAL A 30 -37.89 16.63 30.21
N SER A 31 -37.33 16.16 31.32
CA SER A 31 -36.07 15.43 31.31
C SER A 31 -36.30 13.92 31.27
N SER A 32 -35.25 13.15 31.01
CA SER A 32 -35.27 11.69 31.20
C SER A 32 -35.45 11.27 32.66
N LYS A 33 -35.31 12.21 33.62
CA LYS A 33 -35.50 12.02 35.07
C LYS A 33 -36.86 12.53 35.57
N SER A 34 -37.75 12.95 34.67
CA SER A 34 -39.09 13.39 35.07
C SER A 34 -39.94 12.22 35.52
N GLU A 35 -40.72 12.42 36.59
CA GLU A 35 -41.55 11.36 37.18
C GLU A 35 -42.66 10.94 36.20
N PRO A 36 -42.68 9.67 35.75
CA PRO A 36 -43.72 9.17 34.85
C PRO A 36 -45.05 9.07 35.57
N GLY A 37 -46.10 9.66 35.02
CA GLY A 37 -47.41 9.70 35.66
C GLY A 37 -48.37 10.63 34.91
N THR A 38 -49.58 10.72 35.42
CA THR A 38 -50.60 11.65 34.94
C THR A 38 -50.58 12.90 35.81
N TYR A 39 -50.64 14.05 35.16
CA TYR A 39 -50.65 15.36 35.77
C TYR A 39 -51.96 16.04 35.38
N GLU A 40 -52.74 16.47 36.37
CA GLU A 40 -54.05 17.07 36.17
C GLU A 40 -54.09 18.49 36.72
N LEU A 41 -54.75 19.38 35.99
CA LEU A 41 -54.84 20.80 36.27
C LEU A 41 -56.31 21.17 36.49
N GLU A 42 -56.61 21.61 37.71
CA GLU A 42 -57.92 22.15 38.08
C GLU A 42 -57.83 23.66 38.32
N GLN A 43 -58.81 24.41 37.82
CA GLN A 43 -58.85 25.86 38.03
C GLN A 43 -59.83 26.22 39.16
N THR A 44 -59.30 26.79 40.24
CA THR A 44 -60.10 27.21 41.41
C THR A 44 -59.68 28.62 41.83
N GLY A 45 -60.62 29.56 41.86
CA GLY A 45 -60.38 30.92 42.39
C GLY A 45 -59.29 31.71 41.63
N GLY A 46 -59.17 31.53 40.31
CA GLY A 46 -58.17 32.23 39.49
C GLY A 46 -56.75 31.66 39.56
N ARG A 47 -56.55 30.52 40.24
CA ARG A 47 -55.29 29.75 40.28
C ARG A 47 -55.48 28.37 39.65
N TYR A 48 -54.38 27.77 39.21
CA TYR A 48 -54.34 26.37 38.81
C TYR A 48 -53.76 25.51 39.93
N ASN A 49 -54.41 24.39 40.23
CA ASN A 49 -53.95 23.34 41.12
C ASN A 49 -53.45 22.17 40.28
N LEU A 50 -52.19 21.77 40.47
CA LEU A 50 -51.58 20.65 39.76
C LEU A 50 -51.59 19.40 40.65
N TYR A 51 -52.26 18.36 40.21
CA TYR A 51 -52.29 17.05 40.84
C TYR A 51 -51.41 16.06 40.07
N TYR A 52 -50.91 15.05 40.78
CA TYR A 52 -50.11 13.98 40.22
C TYR A 52 -50.62 12.61 40.67
N THR A 53 -50.72 11.73 39.69
CA THR A 53 -51.15 10.34 39.84
C THR A 53 -50.10 9.44 39.19
N ASP A 54 -49.55 8.52 39.99
CA ASP A 54 -48.49 7.61 39.55
C ASP A 54 -49.01 6.54 38.58
N GLN A 55 -48.14 5.98 37.73
CA GLN A 55 -48.50 4.92 36.78
C GLN A 55 -48.87 3.60 37.45
N ASP A 56 -48.36 3.33 38.65
CA ASP A 56 -48.55 2.08 39.40
C ASP A 56 -49.61 2.19 40.52
N VAL A 57 -50.50 3.20 40.45
CA VAL A 57 -51.70 3.39 41.30
C VAL A 57 -51.39 3.54 42.81
N SER A 58 -50.11 3.67 43.20
CA SER A 58 -49.71 3.77 44.61
C SER A 58 -50.01 5.14 45.24
N VAL A 59 -50.31 6.15 44.40
CA VAL A 59 -50.67 7.52 44.80
C VAL A 59 -51.82 7.99 43.92
N GLU A 60 -52.99 8.21 44.53
CA GLU A 60 -54.14 8.88 43.89
C GLU A 60 -54.11 10.38 44.24
N ASP A 61 -54.20 11.22 43.21
CA ASP A 61 -54.53 12.66 43.27
C ASP A 61 -53.74 13.48 44.31
N ARG A 62 -52.42 13.36 44.28
CA ARG A 62 -51.55 14.18 45.14
C ARG A 62 -51.45 15.61 44.59
N LEU A 63 -51.98 16.58 45.33
CA LEU A 63 -51.73 18.00 45.05
C LEU A 63 -50.23 18.29 45.17
N LEU A 64 -49.61 18.69 44.06
CA LEU A 64 -48.20 19.05 43.99
C LEU A 64 -47.98 20.52 44.34
N LEU A 65 -48.72 21.43 43.70
CA LEU A 65 -48.60 22.89 43.90
C LEU A 65 -49.80 23.65 43.31
N SER A 66 -49.99 24.89 43.77
CA SER A 66 -50.97 25.85 43.24
C SER A 66 -50.29 27.11 42.72
N PHE A 67 -50.54 27.50 41.47
CA PHE A 67 -49.81 28.57 40.77
C PHE A 67 -50.74 29.53 40.01
N LEU A 68 -50.24 30.72 39.69
CA LEU A 68 -50.96 31.70 38.86
C LEU A 68 -50.84 31.33 37.37
N PRO A 69 -51.80 31.69 36.51
CA PRO A 69 -51.82 31.30 35.10
C PRO A 69 -50.54 31.57 34.29
N ASN A 70 -49.82 32.64 34.62
CA ASN A 70 -48.61 33.07 33.90
C ASN A 70 -47.30 32.68 34.60
N ASP A 71 -47.37 31.86 35.67
CA ASP A 71 -46.18 31.43 36.40
C ASP A 71 -45.40 30.36 35.62
N THR A 72 -44.07 30.40 35.74
CA THR A 72 -43.22 29.27 35.33
C THR A 72 -43.21 28.20 36.41
N VAL A 73 -43.86 27.08 36.11
CA VAL A 73 -43.98 25.95 37.02
C VAL A 73 -42.74 25.06 36.91
N ARG A 74 -42.17 24.70 38.06
CA ARG A 74 -41.04 23.76 38.16
C ARG A 74 -41.39 22.67 39.16
N VAL A 75 -41.58 21.46 38.67
CA VAL A 75 -42.01 20.32 39.51
C VAL A 75 -41.60 19.01 38.87
N ASN A 76 -41.16 18.02 39.65
CA ASN A 76 -40.81 16.67 39.16
C ASN A 76 -39.87 16.67 37.94
N ASN A 77 -38.88 17.57 37.92
CA ASN A 77 -37.96 17.81 36.78
C ASN A 77 -38.66 18.19 35.46
N ILE A 78 -39.85 18.79 35.56
CA ILE A 78 -40.63 19.38 34.46
C ILE A 78 -40.62 20.89 34.67
N VAL A 79 -40.36 21.64 33.60
CA VAL A 79 -40.46 23.10 33.59
C VAL A 79 -41.45 23.49 32.51
N PHE A 80 -42.52 24.20 32.86
CA PHE A 80 -43.53 24.60 31.88
C PHE A 80 -44.19 25.94 32.19
N ASN A 81 -44.68 26.60 31.14
CA ASN A 81 -45.61 27.72 31.18
C ASN A 81 -46.88 27.32 30.44
N LEU A 82 -48.04 27.61 31.01
CA LEU A 82 -49.32 27.37 30.35
C LEU A 82 -49.61 28.46 29.33
N ASN A 83 -50.21 28.09 28.20
CA ASN A 83 -50.78 29.04 27.26
C ASN A 83 -52.13 29.52 27.77
N HIS A 84 -52.12 30.47 28.70
CA HIS A 84 -53.34 30.92 29.38
C HIS A 84 -54.35 31.55 28.40
N ASP A 85 -53.87 32.28 27.38
CA ASP A 85 -54.71 32.93 26.38
C ASP A 85 -55.52 31.90 25.57
N TYR A 86 -54.90 30.77 25.20
CA TYR A 86 -55.60 29.69 24.51
C TYR A 86 -56.58 28.97 25.44
N ILE A 87 -56.13 28.60 26.64
CA ILE A 87 -56.94 27.82 27.60
C ILE A 87 -58.20 28.60 28.01
N SER A 88 -58.06 29.90 28.26
CA SER A 88 -59.18 30.77 28.67
C SER A 88 -60.21 30.98 27.55
N SER A 89 -59.79 30.96 26.29
CA SER A 89 -60.66 31.15 25.13
C SER A 89 -61.41 29.89 24.68
N HIS A 90 -60.91 28.68 24.99
CA HIS A 90 -61.43 27.42 24.46
C HIS A 90 -62.07 26.47 25.50
N LYS A 91 -62.25 26.92 26.75
CA LYS A 91 -62.92 26.22 27.88
C LYS A 91 -62.91 24.68 27.79
N HIS A 92 -61.90 24.06 28.40
CA HIS A 92 -61.82 22.61 28.54
C HIS A 92 -62.32 22.15 29.91
N GLU A 93 -63.09 21.06 29.96
CA GLU A 93 -63.62 20.49 31.22
C GLU A 93 -62.52 19.94 32.13
N GLN A 94 -61.46 19.37 31.54
CA GLN A 94 -60.31 18.82 32.27
C GLN A 94 -59.02 19.08 31.52
N LEU A 95 -58.02 19.63 32.20
CA LEU A 95 -56.69 19.84 31.67
C LEU A 95 -55.75 18.77 32.23
N SER A 96 -55.25 17.85 31.41
CA SER A 96 -54.36 16.80 31.87
C SER A 96 -53.30 16.46 30.84
N PHE A 97 -52.11 16.08 31.33
CA PHE A 97 -51.02 15.58 30.51
C PHE A 97 -50.32 14.41 31.20
N LYS A 98 -49.75 13.53 30.40
CA LYS A 98 -49.04 12.33 30.86
C LYS A 98 -47.57 12.41 30.50
N ILE A 99 -46.72 12.14 31.48
CA ILE A 99 -45.30 11.87 31.28
C ILE A 99 -45.10 10.36 31.16
N ARG A 100 -44.50 9.93 30.05
CA ARG A 100 -44.15 8.54 29.79
C ARG A 100 -42.70 8.27 30.19
N GLU A 101 -42.43 7.03 30.57
CA GLU A 101 -41.05 6.55 30.70
C GLU A 101 -40.26 6.82 29.42
N TYR A 102 -39.00 7.21 29.57
CA TYR A 102 -38.14 7.59 28.45
C TYR A 102 -38.01 6.48 27.40
N THR A 103 -37.82 5.23 27.83
CA THR A 103 -37.74 4.06 26.95
C THR A 103 -39.05 3.84 26.17
N ARG A 104 -40.20 4.02 26.82
CA ARG A 104 -41.51 3.95 26.14
C ARG A 104 -41.67 5.07 25.12
N ALA A 105 -41.15 6.26 25.39
CA ALA A 105 -41.18 7.37 24.44
C ALA A 105 -40.35 7.06 23.17
N ILE A 106 -39.18 6.43 23.32
CA ILE A 106 -38.36 5.97 22.19
C ILE A 106 -39.10 4.93 21.35
N GLU A 107 -39.68 3.91 21.98
CA GLU A 107 -40.38 2.84 21.26
C GLU A 107 -41.63 3.38 20.53
N ASN A 108 -42.38 4.29 21.16
CA ASN A 108 -43.49 4.99 20.49
C ASN A 108 -43.02 5.81 19.28
N LEU A 109 -41.89 6.53 19.40
CA LEU A 109 -41.33 7.26 18.27
C LEU A 109 -40.93 6.31 17.14
N ARG A 110 -40.32 5.17 17.47
CA ARG A 110 -39.94 4.14 16.49
C ARG A 110 -41.15 3.59 15.74
N GLN A 111 -42.24 3.28 16.44
CA GLN A 111 -43.48 2.77 15.83
C GLN A 111 -44.20 3.80 14.94
N ARG A 112 -43.97 5.09 15.20
CA ARG A 112 -44.55 6.21 14.43
C ARG A 112 -43.73 6.58 13.19
N ILE A 113 -42.52 6.03 13.04
CA ILE A 113 -41.67 6.25 11.88
C ILE A 113 -41.71 5.00 11.03
N SER A 114 -42.24 5.12 9.82
CA SER A 114 -42.10 4.11 8.79
C SER A 114 -41.13 4.61 7.71
N HIS A 115 -40.47 3.67 7.06
CA HIS A 115 -39.58 3.96 5.95
C HIS A 115 -39.88 3.02 4.79
N GLY A 116 -39.64 3.50 3.58
CA GLY A 116 -39.76 2.72 2.37
C GLY A 116 -38.66 3.11 1.38
N PHE A 117 -38.41 2.22 0.44
CA PHE A 117 -37.54 2.50 -0.70
C PHE A 117 -38.37 2.41 -1.97
N ASP A 118 -38.04 3.23 -2.95
CA ASP A 118 -38.57 3.07 -4.29
C ASP A 118 -38.06 1.76 -4.92
N ARG A 119 -38.59 1.38 -6.10
CA ARG A 119 -38.22 0.11 -6.76
C ARG A 119 -36.73 0.05 -7.15
N SER A 120 -36.09 1.19 -7.38
CA SER A 120 -34.67 1.25 -7.70
C SER A 120 -33.76 1.25 -6.46
N GLY A 121 -34.31 1.53 -5.28
CA GLY A 121 -33.56 1.68 -4.03
C GLY A 121 -32.80 2.99 -3.90
N SER A 122 -32.95 3.92 -4.86
CA SER A 122 -32.25 5.22 -4.88
C SER A 122 -32.94 6.29 -4.03
N MET A 123 -34.24 6.14 -3.76
CA MET A 123 -35.01 7.09 -2.96
C MET A 123 -35.53 6.41 -1.70
N MET A 124 -35.14 6.97 -0.56
CA MET A 124 -35.69 6.59 0.74
C MET A 124 -36.80 7.57 1.13
N SER A 125 -37.99 7.04 1.39
CA SER A 125 -39.10 7.80 1.95
C SER A 125 -39.16 7.58 3.46
N ILE A 126 -39.24 8.67 4.23
CA ILE A 126 -39.44 8.63 5.68
C ILE A 126 -40.82 9.21 5.97
N VAL A 127 -41.70 8.40 6.55
CA VAL A 127 -43.06 8.79 6.90
C VAL A 127 -43.17 8.83 8.42
N VAL A 128 -43.70 9.93 8.95
CA VAL A 128 -43.86 10.13 10.39
C VAL A 128 -45.30 10.47 10.72
N THR A 129 -45.94 9.64 11.53
CA THR A 129 -47.31 9.91 12.01
C THR A 129 -47.27 10.70 13.32
N SER A 130 -48.09 11.75 13.45
CA SER A 130 -48.23 12.52 14.69
C SER A 130 -49.64 13.09 14.86
N LYS A 131 -50.04 13.33 16.11
CA LYS A 131 -51.26 14.09 16.42
C LYS A 131 -51.16 15.57 16.00
N SER A 132 -49.96 16.17 16.10
CA SER A 132 -49.73 17.54 15.61
C SER A 132 -49.13 17.49 14.21
N ARG A 133 -49.82 18.17 13.27
CA ARG A 133 -49.39 18.30 11.87
C ARG A 133 -48.02 18.97 11.76
N SER A 134 -47.76 19.99 12.60
CA SER A 134 -46.47 20.67 12.66
C SER A 134 -45.36 19.73 13.13
N TYR A 135 -45.63 18.95 14.18
CA TYR A 135 -44.64 18.00 14.72
C TYR A 135 -44.36 16.85 13.76
N ALA A 136 -45.34 16.37 12.98
CA ALA A 136 -45.12 15.34 11.98
C ALA A 136 -44.01 15.75 10.98
N ALA A 137 -44.15 16.93 10.38
CA ALA A 137 -43.17 17.49 9.44
C ALA A 137 -41.80 17.75 10.10
N LYS A 138 -41.79 18.40 11.28
CA LYS A 138 -40.54 18.72 12.00
C LYS A 138 -39.75 17.48 12.41
N ILE A 139 -40.44 16.43 12.89
CA ILE A 139 -39.82 15.17 13.26
C ILE A 139 -39.27 14.48 12.00
N ALA A 140 -40.05 14.39 10.91
CA ALA A 140 -39.59 13.79 9.65
C ALA A 140 -38.31 14.44 9.12
N ASN A 141 -38.27 15.77 9.02
CA ASN A 141 -37.09 16.50 8.56
C ASN A 141 -35.88 16.30 9.49
N THR A 142 -36.10 16.33 10.82
CA THR A 142 -35.01 16.09 11.78
C THR A 142 -34.47 14.66 11.70
N VAL A 143 -35.33 13.66 11.46
CA VAL A 143 -34.89 12.27 11.24
C VAL A 143 -34.03 12.18 9.99
N ALA A 144 -34.45 12.81 8.88
CA ALA A 144 -33.69 12.84 7.63
C ALA A 144 -32.31 13.50 7.80
N GLU A 145 -32.24 14.68 8.43
CA GLU A 145 -30.99 15.36 8.73
C GLU A 145 -30.04 14.50 9.59
N LYS A 146 -30.58 13.86 10.64
CA LYS A 146 -29.78 13.00 11.53
C LYS A 146 -29.28 11.74 10.83
N LEU A 147 -30.06 11.20 9.90
CA LEU A 147 -29.63 10.07 9.09
C LEU A 147 -28.45 10.45 8.18
N ILE A 148 -28.49 11.63 7.56
CA ILE A 148 -27.39 12.17 6.74
C ILE A 148 -26.12 12.34 7.60
N ASP A 149 -26.21 12.99 8.76
CA ASP A 149 -25.09 13.18 9.69
C ASP A 149 -24.49 11.84 10.15
N LEU A 150 -25.35 10.88 10.51
CA LEU A 150 -24.89 9.55 10.92
C LEU A 150 -24.13 8.85 9.80
N ASN A 151 -24.63 8.91 8.57
CA ASN A 151 -23.99 8.25 7.43
C ASN A 151 -22.63 8.88 7.09
N LEU A 152 -22.55 10.22 7.13
CA LEU A 152 -21.28 10.94 7.00
C LEU A 152 -20.27 10.53 8.07
N LYS A 153 -20.69 10.46 9.35
CA LYS A 153 -19.83 9.99 10.46
C LYS A 153 -19.34 8.56 10.25
N MET A 154 -20.24 7.65 9.87
CA MET A 154 -19.91 6.26 9.58
C MET A 154 -18.92 6.15 8.41
N ARG A 155 -19.11 6.91 7.34
CA ARG A 155 -18.19 6.95 6.20
C ARG A 155 -16.81 7.46 6.62
N ARG A 156 -16.74 8.57 7.36
CA ARG A 156 -15.48 9.13 7.86
C ARG A 156 -14.72 8.12 8.71
N HIS A 157 -15.40 7.44 9.64
CA HIS A 157 -14.80 6.40 10.47
C HIS A 157 -14.28 5.24 9.62
N LYS A 158 -15.07 4.76 8.64
CA LYS A 158 -14.65 3.70 7.72
C LYS A 158 -13.40 4.10 6.92
N SER A 159 -13.36 5.29 6.35
CA SER A 159 -12.19 5.76 5.58
C SER A 159 -10.96 5.92 6.46
N GLN A 160 -11.10 6.35 7.72
CA GLN A 160 -9.99 6.42 8.67
C GLN A 160 -9.39 5.03 8.96
N GLU A 161 -10.22 4.03 9.21
CA GLU A 161 -9.74 2.65 9.44
C GLU A 161 -9.05 2.07 8.21
N VAL A 162 -9.60 2.31 7.01
CA VAL A 162 -8.97 1.88 5.75
C VAL A 162 -7.62 2.57 5.54
N LEU A 163 -7.50 3.88 5.83
CA LEU A 163 -6.23 4.59 5.74
C LEU A 163 -5.18 4.02 6.68
N LYS A 164 -5.55 3.71 7.93
CA LYS A 164 -4.64 3.12 8.90
C LYS A 164 -4.12 1.76 8.45
N ILE A 165 -4.98 0.93 7.86
CA ILE A 165 -4.58 -0.36 7.27
C ILE A 165 -3.62 -0.13 6.10
N LEU A 166 -3.98 0.75 5.15
CA LEU A 166 -3.16 1.02 3.98
C LEU A 166 -1.81 1.65 4.33
N GLU A 167 -1.74 2.47 5.37
CA GLU A 167 -0.50 3.05 5.88
C GLU A 167 0.45 1.98 6.42
N ASN A 168 -0.07 1.04 7.22
CA ASN A 168 0.73 -0.09 7.71
C ASN A 168 1.22 -1.00 6.56
N GLU A 169 0.32 -1.33 5.62
CA GLU A 169 0.68 -2.10 4.42
C GLU A 169 1.73 -1.37 3.56
N LEU A 170 1.63 -0.04 3.44
CA LEU A 170 2.60 0.76 2.70
C LEU A 170 3.99 0.70 3.35
N GLN A 171 4.07 0.76 4.68
CA GLN A 171 5.33 0.63 5.42
C GLN A 171 5.96 -0.76 5.20
N ILE A 172 5.16 -1.82 5.27
CA ILE A 172 5.62 -3.20 5.02
C ILE A 172 6.09 -3.36 3.57
N ALA A 173 5.31 -2.89 2.60
CA ALA A 173 5.66 -2.95 1.19
C ALA A 173 6.93 -2.15 0.88
N LYS A 174 7.11 -0.98 1.51
CA LYS A 174 8.31 -0.16 1.38
C LYS A 174 9.54 -0.88 1.92
N ALA A 175 9.45 -1.44 3.13
CA ALA A 175 10.54 -2.22 3.72
C ALA A 175 10.93 -3.41 2.83
N GLY A 176 9.95 -4.15 2.31
CA GLY A 176 10.19 -5.26 1.40
C GLY A 176 10.79 -4.85 0.04
N LEU A 177 10.43 -3.67 -0.48
CA LEU A 177 11.05 -3.10 -1.68
C LEU A 177 12.50 -2.69 -1.41
N ASP A 178 12.77 -2.08 -0.26
CA ASP A 178 14.13 -1.65 0.11
C ASP A 178 15.05 -2.85 0.32
N GLU A 179 14.56 -3.92 0.95
CA GLU A 179 15.27 -5.20 1.08
C GLU A 179 15.60 -5.80 -0.30
N ALA A 180 14.62 -5.86 -1.22
CA ALA A 180 14.85 -6.40 -2.57
C ALA A 180 15.86 -5.55 -3.38
N ASN A 181 15.79 -4.21 -3.25
CA ASN A 181 16.77 -3.32 -3.86
C ASN A 181 18.18 -3.54 -3.30
N GLU A 182 18.30 -3.75 -1.99
CA GLU A 182 19.58 -4.02 -1.35
C GLU A 182 20.18 -5.36 -1.81
N LYS A 183 19.37 -6.42 -1.86
CA LYS A 183 19.79 -7.74 -2.40
C LYS A 183 20.32 -7.62 -3.83
N LEU A 184 19.56 -6.96 -4.70
CA LEU A 184 19.96 -6.75 -6.10
C LEU A 184 21.26 -5.94 -6.21
N LYS A 185 21.39 -4.86 -5.45
CA LYS A 185 22.60 -4.02 -5.41
C LYS A 185 23.81 -4.81 -4.92
N ASN A 186 23.66 -5.60 -3.86
CA ASN A 186 24.74 -6.42 -3.32
C ASN A 186 25.16 -7.52 -4.30
N PHE A 187 24.21 -8.13 -5.01
CA PHE A 187 24.49 -9.10 -6.06
C PHE A 187 25.30 -8.47 -7.22
N GLN A 188 24.86 -7.31 -7.72
CA GLN A 188 25.56 -6.58 -8.79
C GLN A 188 26.99 -6.17 -8.38
N LYS A 189 27.19 -5.75 -7.12
CA LYS A 189 28.52 -5.42 -6.58
C LYS A 189 29.43 -6.65 -6.49
N LYS A 190 28.88 -7.80 -6.10
CA LYS A 190 29.65 -9.05 -5.92
C LYS A 190 30.03 -9.69 -7.25
N TYR A 191 29.22 -9.50 -8.29
CA TYR A 191 29.40 -10.14 -9.59
C TYR A 191 29.30 -9.14 -10.77
N PRO A 192 30.21 -8.14 -10.86
CA PRO A 192 30.17 -7.11 -11.91
C PRO A 192 30.38 -7.69 -13.32
N TRP A 193 30.97 -8.88 -13.42
CA TRP A 193 31.27 -9.56 -14.67
C TRP A 193 30.06 -10.17 -15.39
N ILE A 194 28.90 -10.28 -14.73
CA ILE A 194 27.67 -10.87 -15.32
C ILE A 194 27.15 -10.03 -16.50
N SER A 195 27.51 -8.74 -16.56
CA SER A 195 27.12 -7.83 -17.65
C SER A 195 28.00 -7.91 -18.90
N LEU A 196 29.04 -8.75 -18.93
CA LEU A 196 30.05 -8.73 -19.99
C LEU A 196 29.91 -9.92 -20.94
N THR A 197 29.46 -9.63 -22.16
CA THR A 197 29.71 -10.46 -23.36
C THR A 197 31.21 -10.61 -23.68
N SER A 198 32.07 -9.79 -23.07
CA SER A 198 33.53 -9.74 -23.33
C SER A 198 34.35 -10.87 -22.68
N GLY A 199 33.77 -11.70 -21.82
CA GLY A 199 34.50 -12.79 -21.16
C GLY A 199 34.98 -13.87 -22.14
N LEU A 200 34.18 -14.18 -23.15
CA LEU A 200 34.53 -15.16 -24.18
C LEU A 200 35.66 -14.64 -25.10
N GLU A 201 35.59 -13.37 -25.47
CA GLU A 201 36.62 -12.70 -26.27
C GLU A 201 37.95 -12.62 -25.53
N ALA A 202 37.92 -12.35 -24.21
CA ALA A 202 39.11 -12.34 -23.37
C ALA A 202 39.76 -13.74 -23.28
N VAL A 203 38.97 -14.80 -23.12
CA VAL A 203 39.49 -16.19 -23.13
C VAL A 203 40.14 -16.51 -24.47
N ASN A 204 39.48 -16.19 -25.59
CA ASN A 204 40.03 -16.44 -26.93
C ASN A 204 41.37 -15.71 -27.15
N GLN A 205 41.48 -14.45 -26.72
CA GLN A 205 42.73 -13.68 -26.80
C GLN A 205 43.84 -14.29 -25.94
N LEU A 206 43.53 -14.72 -24.70
CA LEU A 206 44.50 -15.37 -23.82
C LEU A 206 44.94 -16.73 -24.36
N GLU A 207 44.03 -17.50 -24.95
CA GLU A 207 44.35 -18.78 -25.62
C GLU A 207 45.26 -18.57 -26.84
N GLU A 208 45.00 -17.53 -27.63
CA GLU A 208 45.88 -17.15 -28.74
C GLU A 208 47.28 -16.78 -28.25
N GLN A 209 47.39 -15.90 -27.24
CA GLN A 209 48.68 -15.51 -26.65
C GLN A 209 49.44 -16.69 -26.05
N LYS A 210 48.74 -17.59 -25.35
CA LYS A 210 49.33 -18.81 -24.80
C LYS A 210 49.85 -19.72 -25.91
N THR A 211 49.07 -19.90 -26.99
CA THR A 211 49.46 -20.73 -28.14
C THR A 211 50.69 -20.14 -28.83
N GLN A 212 50.71 -18.84 -29.08
CA GLN A 212 51.88 -18.14 -29.65
C GLN A 212 53.12 -18.34 -28.77
N THR A 213 52.98 -18.23 -27.45
CA THR A 213 54.07 -18.43 -26.49
C THR A 213 54.61 -19.87 -26.53
N LEU A 214 53.73 -20.87 -26.57
CA LEU A 214 54.11 -22.28 -26.66
C LEU A 214 54.78 -22.62 -27.99
N THR A 215 54.35 -22.02 -29.09
CA THR A 215 55.00 -22.17 -30.40
C THR A 215 56.42 -21.60 -30.36
N LYS A 216 56.60 -20.37 -29.84
CA LYS A 216 57.93 -19.78 -29.66
C LYS A 216 58.87 -20.66 -28.84
N ARG A 217 58.35 -21.20 -27.73
CA ARG A 217 59.09 -22.12 -26.87
C ARG A 217 59.55 -23.36 -27.65
N LYS A 218 58.65 -23.95 -28.43
CA LYS A 218 58.94 -25.13 -29.26
C LYS A 218 60.01 -24.82 -30.31
N ASP A 219 59.88 -23.72 -31.05
CA ASP A 219 60.81 -23.32 -32.10
C ASP A 219 62.23 -23.12 -31.54
N ILE A 220 62.37 -22.39 -30.43
CA ILE A 220 63.67 -22.18 -29.78
C ILE A 220 64.27 -23.51 -29.30
N GLN A 221 63.44 -24.39 -28.73
CA GLN A 221 63.91 -25.70 -28.27
C GLN A 221 64.40 -26.58 -29.42
N GLU A 222 63.71 -26.57 -30.57
CA GLU A 222 64.14 -27.27 -31.78
C GLU A 222 65.46 -26.70 -32.33
N LEU A 223 65.61 -25.38 -32.35
CA LEU A 223 66.85 -24.71 -32.79
C LEU A 223 68.03 -25.03 -31.86
N ILE A 224 67.84 -25.01 -30.54
CA ILE A 224 68.87 -25.44 -29.57
C ILE A 224 69.27 -26.90 -29.84
N ASN A 225 68.29 -27.78 -30.07
CA ASN A 225 68.56 -29.20 -30.36
C ASN A 225 69.31 -29.38 -31.67
N LYS A 226 69.03 -28.55 -32.69
CA LYS A 226 69.76 -28.56 -33.97
C LYS A 226 71.21 -28.10 -33.81
N VAL A 227 71.48 -27.12 -32.95
CA VAL A 227 72.85 -26.70 -32.62
C VAL A 227 73.60 -27.81 -31.87
N ARG A 228 72.94 -28.47 -30.91
CA ARG A 228 73.54 -29.54 -30.09
C ARG A 228 73.78 -30.84 -30.86
N SER A 229 72.93 -31.18 -31.83
CA SER A 229 72.98 -32.44 -32.60
C SER A 229 73.67 -32.33 -33.97
N ALA A 230 74.34 -31.19 -34.25
CA ALA A 230 75.02 -30.98 -35.52
C ALA A 230 76.13 -32.01 -35.78
N ALA A 231 76.04 -32.71 -36.92
CA ALA A 231 76.95 -33.80 -37.28
C ALA A 231 78.40 -33.36 -37.57
N ASP A 232 78.58 -32.09 -37.95
CA ASP A 232 79.87 -31.48 -38.22
C ASP A 232 79.85 -29.98 -37.89
N PHE A 233 81.03 -29.38 -37.79
CA PHE A 233 81.17 -27.98 -37.39
C PHE A 233 80.52 -27.01 -38.40
N GLY A 234 80.54 -27.32 -39.70
CA GLY A 234 79.90 -26.47 -40.71
C GLY A 234 78.39 -26.40 -40.52
N LYS A 235 77.74 -27.55 -40.29
CA LYS A 235 76.31 -27.61 -39.95
C LYS A 235 75.99 -26.92 -38.63
N LYS A 236 76.89 -27.01 -37.64
CA LYS A 236 76.75 -26.30 -36.35
C LYS A 236 76.70 -24.78 -36.54
N LEU A 237 77.56 -24.22 -37.38
CA LEU A 237 77.57 -22.79 -37.70
C LEU A 237 76.27 -22.32 -38.34
N VAL A 238 75.70 -23.12 -39.25
CA VAL A 238 74.38 -22.83 -39.86
C VAL A 238 73.29 -22.84 -38.79
N ALA A 239 73.26 -23.84 -37.91
CA ALA A 239 72.29 -23.92 -36.82
C ALA A 239 72.41 -22.76 -35.82
N ILE A 240 73.65 -22.32 -35.50
CA ILE A 240 73.88 -21.16 -34.62
C ILE A 240 73.32 -19.89 -35.26
N LYS A 241 73.56 -19.69 -36.56
CA LYS A 241 73.04 -18.53 -37.31
C LYS A 241 71.52 -18.52 -37.35
N GLU A 242 70.88 -19.66 -37.56
CA GLU A 242 69.41 -19.79 -37.52
C GLU A 242 68.85 -19.43 -36.14
N LEU A 243 69.47 -19.95 -35.06
CA LEU A 243 69.09 -19.62 -33.68
C LEU A 243 69.24 -18.12 -33.39
N LEU A 244 70.37 -17.51 -33.75
CA LEU A 244 70.59 -16.06 -33.60
C LEU A 244 69.59 -15.22 -34.39
N THR A 245 69.17 -15.69 -35.56
CA THR A 245 68.18 -15.00 -36.41
C THR A 245 66.79 -15.07 -35.79
N TYR A 246 66.41 -16.22 -35.23
CA TYR A 246 65.13 -16.37 -34.54
C TYR A 246 65.07 -15.51 -33.28
N LEU A 247 66.09 -15.60 -32.41
CA LEU A 247 66.15 -14.83 -31.17
C LEU A 247 66.15 -13.31 -31.41
N ALA A 248 66.57 -12.84 -32.60
CA ALA A 248 66.56 -11.42 -32.96
C ALA A 248 65.15 -10.84 -32.94
N GLN A 249 64.15 -11.66 -33.24
CA GLN A 249 62.74 -11.28 -33.26
C GLN A 249 62.18 -11.12 -31.84
N GLU A 250 62.82 -11.74 -30.84
CA GLU A 250 62.42 -11.73 -29.43
C GLU A 250 62.98 -10.52 -28.65
N LYS A 251 63.78 -9.65 -29.29
CA LYS A 251 64.30 -8.39 -28.71
C LYS A 251 65.11 -8.58 -27.41
N LEU A 252 65.90 -9.64 -27.32
CA LEU A 252 66.73 -9.92 -26.14
C LEU A 252 67.92 -8.95 -26.04
N VAL A 253 68.14 -8.40 -24.84
CA VAL A 253 69.11 -7.29 -24.59
C VAL A 253 70.54 -7.63 -25.00
N LEU A 254 71.02 -8.84 -24.69
CA LEU A 254 72.40 -9.26 -24.95
C LEU A 254 72.65 -9.78 -26.38
N LEU A 255 71.58 -10.03 -27.13
CA LEU A 255 71.69 -10.70 -28.43
C LEU A 255 72.45 -9.89 -29.51
N PRO A 256 72.31 -8.56 -29.62
CA PRO A 256 73.08 -7.79 -30.60
C PRO A 256 74.60 -7.94 -30.41
N ALA A 257 75.06 -8.02 -29.14
CA ALA A 257 76.47 -8.24 -28.84
C ALA A 257 76.94 -9.62 -29.31
N TYR A 258 76.16 -10.68 -29.06
CA TYR A 258 76.48 -12.03 -29.52
C TYR A 258 76.42 -12.16 -31.05
N GLN A 259 75.52 -11.44 -31.73
CA GLN A 259 75.48 -11.40 -33.20
C GLN A 259 76.74 -10.75 -33.78
N SER A 260 77.21 -9.65 -33.19
CA SER A 260 78.45 -9.00 -33.62
C SER A 260 79.67 -9.90 -33.38
N GLU A 261 79.77 -10.49 -32.18
CA GLU A 261 80.86 -11.41 -31.82
C GLU A 261 80.89 -12.64 -32.77
N PHE A 262 79.73 -13.19 -33.10
CA PHE A 262 79.61 -14.31 -34.04
C PHE A 262 80.07 -13.94 -35.45
N THR A 263 79.67 -12.75 -35.96
CA THR A 263 80.10 -12.27 -37.27
C THR A 263 81.63 -12.10 -37.33
N THR A 264 82.23 -11.48 -36.31
CA THR A 264 83.69 -11.29 -36.24
C THR A 264 84.43 -12.64 -36.21
N LEU A 265 83.97 -13.59 -35.39
CA LEU A 265 84.58 -14.93 -35.34
C LEU A 265 84.44 -15.69 -36.66
N MET A 266 83.33 -15.50 -37.39
CA MET A 266 83.11 -16.11 -38.70
C MET A 266 84.02 -15.51 -39.79
N GLU A 267 84.22 -14.19 -39.78
CA GLU A 267 85.15 -13.52 -40.68
C GLU A 267 86.60 -13.99 -40.43
N GLU A 268 87.02 -14.02 -39.16
CA GLU A 268 88.33 -14.54 -38.76
C GLU A 268 88.51 -16.00 -39.19
N ARG A 269 87.51 -16.84 -38.97
CA ARG A 269 87.51 -18.24 -39.42
C ARG A 269 87.74 -18.36 -40.92
N ASN A 270 87.04 -17.56 -41.73
CA ASN A 270 87.16 -17.60 -43.18
C ASN A 270 88.57 -17.18 -43.63
N ASN A 271 89.16 -16.17 -42.98
CA ASN A 271 90.53 -15.73 -43.23
C ASN A 271 91.55 -16.82 -42.85
N LEU A 272 91.37 -17.48 -41.69
CA LEU A 272 92.27 -18.55 -41.24
C LEU A 272 92.20 -19.76 -42.17
N LEU A 273 91.01 -20.18 -42.61
CA LEU A 273 90.86 -21.32 -43.51
C LEU A 273 91.31 -21.05 -44.95
N SER A 274 91.47 -19.78 -45.33
CA SER A 274 92.10 -19.42 -46.61
C SER A 274 93.61 -19.69 -46.60
N ASN A 275 94.25 -19.72 -45.42
CA ASN A 275 95.70 -19.78 -45.28
C ASN A 275 96.21 -21.03 -44.54
N TYR A 276 95.34 -21.70 -43.77
CA TYR A 276 95.70 -22.81 -42.89
C TYR A 276 94.73 -23.98 -43.01
N ALA A 277 95.24 -25.19 -42.76
CA ALA A 277 94.41 -26.41 -42.67
C ALA A 277 93.52 -26.39 -41.41
N SER A 278 92.43 -27.16 -41.44
CA SER A 278 91.44 -27.25 -40.36
C SER A 278 91.95 -27.78 -39.01
N THR A 279 93.18 -28.30 -38.99
CA THR A 279 93.90 -28.83 -37.83
C THR A 279 94.94 -27.86 -37.24
N HIS A 280 95.18 -26.71 -37.88
CA HIS A 280 96.15 -25.72 -37.41
C HIS A 280 95.73 -25.12 -36.04
N PRO A 281 96.65 -24.87 -35.09
CA PRO A 281 96.31 -24.38 -33.75
C PRO A 281 95.38 -23.16 -33.73
N LEU A 282 95.64 -22.16 -34.57
CA LEU A 282 94.81 -20.95 -34.68
C LEU A 282 93.36 -21.23 -35.14
N VAL A 283 93.16 -22.24 -36.01
CA VAL A 283 91.81 -22.65 -36.45
C VAL A 283 91.07 -23.40 -35.35
N VAL A 284 91.80 -24.12 -34.50
CA VAL A 284 91.25 -24.80 -33.32
C VAL A 284 90.86 -23.78 -32.25
N GLU A 285 91.70 -22.78 -31.99
CA GLU A 285 91.40 -21.69 -31.04
C GLU A 285 90.15 -20.89 -31.45
N ASN A 286 90.04 -20.50 -32.72
CA ASN A 286 88.82 -19.85 -33.24
C ASN A 286 87.58 -20.76 -33.11
N ARG A 287 87.73 -22.08 -33.31
CA ARG A 287 86.65 -23.06 -33.10
C ARG A 287 86.21 -23.10 -31.64
N GLU A 288 87.16 -23.12 -30.70
CA GLU A 288 86.88 -23.09 -29.27
C GLU A 288 86.19 -21.78 -28.86
N ALA A 289 86.62 -20.64 -29.40
CA ALA A 289 85.98 -19.35 -29.18
C ALA A 289 84.52 -19.34 -29.67
N ILE A 290 84.25 -19.92 -30.84
CA ILE A 290 82.89 -20.10 -31.36
C ILE A 290 82.07 -21.03 -30.46
N ASP A 291 82.66 -22.10 -29.92
CA ASP A 291 81.97 -23.01 -29.00
C ASP A 291 81.63 -22.33 -27.66
N VAL A 292 82.52 -21.49 -27.13
CA VAL A 292 82.26 -20.67 -25.94
C VAL A 292 81.10 -19.70 -26.19
N LEU A 293 81.13 -18.98 -27.32
CA LEU A 293 80.03 -18.09 -27.70
C LEU A 293 78.71 -18.87 -27.90
N THR A 294 78.79 -20.07 -28.49
CA THR A 294 77.63 -20.95 -28.68
C THR A 294 76.98 -21.29 -27.34
N ASN A 295 77.77 -21.60 -26.32
CA ASN A 295 77.25 -21.89 -24.98
C ASN A 295 76.59 -20.65 -24.35
N LYS A 296 77.16 -19.44 -24.53
CA LYS A 296 76.52 -18.18 -24.09
C LYS A 296 75.16 -17.96 -24.77
N ILE A 297 75.07 -18.21 -26.09
CA ILE A 297 73.82 -18.09 -26.86
C ILE A 297 72.79 -19.11 -26.41
N ILE A 298 73.20 -20.37 -26.19
CA ILE A 298 72.32 -21.43 -25.70
C ILE A 298 71.79 -21.10 -24.30
N ASN A 299 72.64 -20.61 -23.40
CA ASN A 299 72.22 -20.22 -22.05
C ASN A 299 71.20 -19.07 -22.10
N LEU A 300 71.45 -18.03 -22.91
CA LEU A 300 70.50 -16.94 -23.13
C LEU A 300 69.15 -17.47 -23.68
N ALA A 301 69.20 -18.41 -24.62
CA ALA A 301 67.99 -19.03 -25.16
C ALA A 301 67.24 -19.86 -24.11
N GLN A 302 67.95 -20.57 -23.22
CA GLN A 302 67.38 -21.32 -22.11
C GLN A 302 66.74 -20.41 -21.05
N GLU A 303 67.35 -19.27 -20.76
CA GLU A 303 66.76 -18.24 -19.89
C GLU A 303 65.45 -17.70 -20.49
N HIS A 304 65.43 -17.40 -21.79
CA HIS A 304 64.21 -16.96 -22.49
C HIS A 304 63.14 -18.06 -22.51
N LEU A 305 63.51 -19.33 -22.69
CA LEU A 305 62.58 -20.46 -22.60
C LEU A 305 61.90 -20.52 -21.22
N ALA A 306 62.65 -20.32 -20.14
CA ALA A 306 62.09 -20.29 -18.78
C ALA A 306 61.10 -19.12 -18.60
N GLN A 307 61.40 -17.95 -19.16
CA GLN A 307 60.47 -16.82 -19.14
C GLN A 307 59.20 -17.08 -19.95
N LEU A 308 59.31 -17.69 -21.13
CA LEU A 308 58.15 -18.08 -21.94
C LEU A 308 57.28 -19.12 -21.21
N GLU A 309 57.89 -20.05 -20.45
CA GLU A 309 57.16 -21.00 -19.62
C GLU A 309 56.32 -20.30 -18.56
N GLU A 310 56.93 -19.37 -17.84
CA GLU A 310 56.25 -18.61 -16.80
C GLU A 310 55.06 -17.82 -17.37
N HIS A 311 55.23 -17.21 -18.55
CA HIS A 311 54.14 -16.55 -19.25
C HIS A 311 53.02 -17.51 -19.67
N ALA A 312 53.37 -18.68 -20.22
CA ALA A 312 52.38 -19.68 -20.63
C ALA A 312 51.57 -20.22 -19.44
N ASP A 313 52.22 -20.42 -18.29
CA ASP A 313 51.58 -20.82 -17.05
C ASP A 313 50.67 -19.71 -16.49
N LYS A 314 51.12 -18.46 -16.55
CA LYS A 314 50.31 -17.30 -16.17
C LYS A 314 49.04 -17.21 -17.00
N TYR A 315 49.16 -17.26 -18.33
CA TYR A 315 47.99 -17.28 -19.22
C TYR A 315 47.08 -18.47 -18.94
N GLY A 316 47.65 -19.65 -18.66
CA GLY A 316 46.89 -20.84 -18.27
C GLY A 316 46.04 -20.64 -17.00
N LYS A 317 46.61 -19.98 -15.97
CA LYS A 317 45.89 -19.66 -14.73
C LYS A 317 44.77 -18.64 -14.97
N GLU A 318 45.02 -17.62 -15.79
CA GLU A 318 44.03 -16.60 -16.16
C GLU A 318 42.85 -17.22 -16.94
N ILE A 319 43.14 -18.06 -17.95
CA ILE A 319 42.13 -18.81 -18.71
C ILE A 319 41.28 -19.70 -17.78
N ALA A 320 41.91 -20.42 -16.84
CA ALA A 320 41.19 -21.28 -15.90
C ALA A 320 40.23 -20.48 -15.00
N SER A 321 40.66 -19.28 -14.55
CA SER A 321 39.82 -18.37 -13.77
C SER A 321 38.63 -17.85 -14.58
N GLU A 322 38.85 -17.44 -15.83
CA GLU A 322 37.79 -16.94 -16.70
C GLU A 322 36.80 -18.05 -17.11
N ASN A 323 37.29 -19.24 -17.45
CA ASN A 323 36.43 -20.39 -17.74
C ASN A 323 35.57 -20.80 -16.55
N TYR A 324 36.10 -20.69 -15.32
CA TYR A 324 35.29 -20.91 -14.11
C TYR A 324 34.15 -19.89 -13.98
N LYS A 325 34.40 -18.61 -14.28
CA LYS A 325 33.35 -17.58 -14.29
C LYS A 325 32.32 -17.86 -15.39
N LEU A 326 32.76 -18.15 -16.61
CA LEU A 326 31.90 -18.46 -17.76
C LEU A 326 30.99 -19.67 -17.50
N ARG A 327 31.50 -20.73 -16.87
CA ARG A 327 30.71 -21.92 -16.55
C ARG A 327 29.58 -21.63 -15.55
N ASN A 328 29.80 -20.71 -14.63
CA ASN A 328 28.81 -20.31 -13.63
C ASN A 328 27.91 -19.14 -14.09
N LEU A 329 28.23 -18.53 -15.23
CA LEU A 329 27.51 -17.37 -15.76
C LEU A 329 26.01 -17.64 -15.96
N PRO A 330 25.56 -18.77 -16.56
CA PRO A 330 24.12 -19.01 -16.76
C PRO A 330 23.34 -19.05 -15.44
N GLN A 331 23.89 -19.72 -14.42
CA GLN A 331 23.26 -19.79 -13.09
C GLN A 331 23.17 -18.40 -12.45
N LYS A 332 24.22 -17.58 -12.60
CA LYS A 332 24.26 -16.23 -12.07
C LYS A 332 23.36 -15.25 -12.83
N GLN A 333 23.16 -15.44 -14.13
CA GLN A 333 22.16 -14.70 -14.91
C GLN A 333 20.73 -15.04 -14.49
N LEU A 334 20.45 -16.31 -14.20
CA LEU A 334 19.15 -16.72 -13.64
C LEU A 334 18.90 -16.07 -12.27
N GLU A 335 19.89 -16.13 -11.37
CA GLU A 335 19.81 -15.49 -10.05
C GLU A 335 19.58 -13.96 -10.16
N LEU A 336 20.26 -13.30 -11.12
CA LEU A 336 20.02 -11.88 -11.41
C LEU A 336 18.59 -11.62 -11.90
N ALA A 337 18.06 -12.48 -12.78
CA ALA A 337 16.71 -12.36 -13.30
C ALA A 337 15.66 -12.56 -12.20
N GLU A 338 15.87 -13.51 -11.29
CA GLU A 338 15.02 -13.74 -10.11
C GLU A 338 15.00 -12.52 -9.20
N LEU A 339 16.16 -11.99 -8.81
CA LEU A 339 16.27 -10.79 -7.97
C LEU A 339 15.64 -9.56 -8.64
N THR A 340 15.83 -9.40 -9.95
CA THR A 340 15.22 -8.31 -10.72
C THR A 340 13.69 -8.45 -10.76
N SER A 341 13.18 -9.67 -10.92
CA SER A 341 11.75 -9.95 -10.89
C SER A 341 11.16 -9.68 -9.51
N GLU A 342 11.83 -10.11 -8.43
CA GLU A 342 11.43 -9.85 -7.05
C GLU A 342 11.34 -8.34 -6.79
N GLN A 343 12.40 -7.60 -7.15
CA GLN A 343 12.46 -6.13 -7.05
C GLN A 343 11.29 -5.47 -7.80
N ARG A 344 11.00 -5.91 -9.02
CA ARG A 344 9.88 -5.40 -9.83
C ARG A 344 8.52 -5.68 -9.17
N ILE A 345 8.29 -6.89 -8.68
CA ILE A 345 7.04 -7.30 -8.01
C ILE A 345 6.81 -6.44 -6.76
N LYS A 346 7.84 -6.30 -5.91
CA LYS A 346 7.76 -5.49 -4.68
C LYS A 346 7.51 -4.01 -4.99
N ARG A 347 8.12 -3.48 -6.07
CA ARG A 347 7.89 -2.10 -6.51
C ARG A 347 6.44 -1.89 -6.94
N GLN A 348 5.93 -2.77 -7.79
CA GLN A 348 4.55 -2.70 -8.25
C GLN A 348 3.55 -2.81 -7.09
N LEU A 349 3.82 -3.68 -6.10
CA LEU A 349 3.00 -3.77 -4.89
C LEU A 349 2.99 -2.44 -4.10
N TYR A 350 4.16 -1.85 -3.86
CA TYR A 350 4.29 -0.56 -3.18
C TYR A 350 3.52 0.55 -3.93
N GLU A 351 3.70 0.65 -5.25
CA GLU A 351 3.03 1.65 -6.08
C GLU A 351 1.50 1.49 -6.07
N ASN A 352 1.00 0.25 -6.14
CA ASN A 352 -0.43 -0.05 -6.06
C ASN A 352 -1.03 0.35 -4.71
N ILE A 353 -0.36 0.02 -3.60
CA ILE A 353 -0.81 0.38 -2.26
C ILE A 353 -0.77 1.91 -2.08
N LEU A 354 0.31 2.56 -2.53
CA LEU A 354 0.45 4.01 -2.47
C LEU A 354 -0.66 4.73 -3.24
N SER A 355 -0.96 4.26 -4.45
CA SER A 355 -2.06 4.79 -5.27
C SER A 355 -3.40 4.66 -4.55
N ARG A 356 -3.70 3.48 -3.99
CA ARG A 356 -4.94 3.23 -3.24
C ARG A 356 -5.02 4.07 -1.96
N TYR A 357 -3.91 4.23 -1.24
CA TYR A 357 -3.82 5.10 -0.06
C TYR A 357 -4.15 6.54 -0.43
N ASN A 358 -3.52 7.07 -1.48
CA ASN A 358 -3.76 8.43 -1.95
C ASN A 358 -5.21 8.63 -2.40
N ALA A 359 -5.80 7.67 -3.11
CA ALA A 359 -7.20 7.71 -3.53
C ALA A 359 -8.16 7.80 -2.34
N VAL A 360 -8.00 6.93 -1.33
CA VAL A 360 -8.83 6.94 -0.10
C VAL A 360 -8.59 8.23 0.71
N LYS A 361 -7.36 8.73 0.73
CA LYS A 361 -7.02 9.97 1.43
C LYS A 361 -7.74 11.16 0.81
N ILE A 362 -7.74 11.26 -0.51
CA ILE A 362 -8.48 12.30 -1.24
C ILE A 362 -9.99 12.15 -0.99
N ASP A 363 -10.53 10.94 -1.10
CA ASP A 363 -11.95 10.65 -0.87
C ASP A 363 -12.43 11.06 0.54
N LYS A 364 -11.58 10.85 1.56
CA LYS A 364 -11.86 11.28 2.93
C LYS A 364 -11.95 12.81 3.07
N GLU A 365 -11.09 13.57 2.38
CA GLU A 365 -11.11 15.04 2.41
C GLU A 365 -12.32 15.63 1.65
N ILE A 366 -12.89 14.87 0.71
CA ILE A 366 -14.12 15.23 0.01
C ILE A 366 -15.32 14.92 0.92
N GLU A 367 -15.66 15.86 1.80
CA GLU A 367 -16.79 15.75 2.75
C GLU A 367 -18.18 15.96 2.09
N VAL A 368 -18.43 15.39 0.91
CA VAL A 368 -19.74 15.52 0.24
C VAL A 368 -20.66 14.38 0.65
N SER A 369 -21.86 14.68 1.18
CA SER A 369 -22.88 13.66 1.44
C SER A 369 -23.47 13.16 0.13
N GLU A 370 -23.47 11.83 -0.07
CA GLU A 370 -24.17 11.20 -1.20
C GLU A 370 -25.70 11.20 -1.01
N MET A 371 -26.15 11.38 0.23
CA MET A 371 -27.55 11.53 0.56
C MET A 371 -27.90 13.00 0.74
N PHE A 372 -28.92 13.45 0.03
CA PHE A 372 -29.51 14.78 0.17
C PHE A 372 -31.02 14.64 0.30
N VAL A 373 -31.63 15.61 0.98
CA VAL A 373 -33.09 15.66 1.08
C VAL A 373 -33.63 16.12 -0.27
N LEU A 374 -34.37 15.24 -0.96
CA LEU A 374 -35.00 15.55 -2.25
C LEU A 374 -36.31 16.33 -2.05
N ASP A 375 -37.18 15.85 -1.16
CA ASP A 375 -38.45 16.47 -0.83
C ASP A 375 -38.58 16.62 0.70
N PRO A 376 -38.40 17.84 1.25
CA PRO A 376 -38.55 18.06 2.68
C PRO A 376 -40.03 17.95 3.09
N ALA A 377 -40.28 17.34 4.25
CA ALA A 377 -41.64 17.17 4.74
C ALA A 377 -42.29 18.53 5.02
N ALA A 378 -43.35 18.84 4.27
CA ALA A 378 -44.24 19.98 4.51
C ALA A 378 -45.28 19.65 5.59
N VAL A 379 -45.87 20.68 6.21
CA VAL A 379 -46.96 20.50 7.16
C VAL A 379 -48.20 19.99 6.42
N PRO A 380 -48.79 18.84 6.80
CA PRO A 380 -49.98 18.32 6.13
C PRO A 380 -51.16 19.31 6.17
N LEU A 381 -51.88 19.45 5.05
CA LEU A 381 -53.04 20.35 4.95
C LEU A 381 -54.26 19.80 5.70
N GLU A 382 -54.46 18.48 5.66
CA GLU A 382 -55.55 17.78 6.32
C GLU A 382 -55.01 16.87 7.44
N ALA A 383 -55.84 16.65 8.47
CA ALA A 383 -55.55 15.64 9.47
C ALA A 383 -55.82 14.25 8.87
N GLU A 384 -54.91 13.30 9.08
CA GLU A 384 -55.19 11.92 8.72
C GLU A 384 -56.32 11.40 9.62
N SER A 385 -57.41 10.89 9.02
CA SER A 385 -58.53 10.35 9.79
C SER A 385 -58.04 9.24 10.72
N SER A 386 -58.33 9.39 12.01
CA SER A 386 -57.80 8.46 13.01
C SER A 386 -58.37 7.05 12.76
N PHE A 387 -57.65 6.01 13.17
CA PHE A 387 -58.16 4.65 13.11
C PHE A 387 -59.54 4.52 13.79
N GLN A 388 -59.78 5.30 14.85
CA GLN A 388 -61.06 5.32 15.57
C GLN A 388 -62.19 5.98 14.75
N GLU A 389 -61.90 7.00 13.95
CA GLU A 389 -62.89 7.61 13.03
C GLU A 389 -63.22 6.65 11.90
N LYS A 390 -62.22 6.00 11.30
CA LYS A 390 -62.43 4.96 10.27
C LYS A 390 -63.22 3.78 10.83
N ALA A 391 -62.92 3.34 12.05
CA ALA A 391 -63.66 2.27 12.72
C ALA A 391 -65.10 2.68 13.08
N ARG A 392 -65.33 3.91 13.55
CA ARG A 392 -66.69 4.44 13.80
C ARG A 392 -67.50 4.49 12.52
N ILE A 393 -66.94 4.98 11.41
CA ILE A 393 -67.61 5.00 10.11
C ILE A 393 -67.93 3.57 9.64
N ALA A 394 -67.00 2.63 9.80
CA ALA A 394 -67.23 1.23 9.46
C ALA A 394 -68.33 0.59 10.31
N ILE A 395 -68.37 0.86 11.62
CA ILE A 395 -69.42 0.37 12.53
C ILE A 395 -70.78 0.99 12.19
N ILE A 396 -70.84 2.30 11.91
CA ILE A 396 -72.06 2.97 11.47
C ILE A 396 -72.55 2.37 10.15
N GLY A 397 -71.64 2.12 9.20
CA GLY A 397 -71.94 1.42 7.95
C GLY A 397 -72.49 0.01 8.17
N LEU A 398 -71.91 -0.74 9.11
CA LEU A 398 -72.38 -2.08 9.49
C LEU A 398 -73.80 -2.03 10.10
N ILE A 399 -74.06 -1.08 11.01
CA ILE A 399 -75.36 -0.92 11.65
C ILE A 399 -76.43 -0.51 10.63
N LEU A 400 -76.12 0.41 9.71
CA LEU A 400 -77.03 0.81 8.63
C LEU A 400 -77.35 -0.34 7.68
N ALA A 401 -76.34 -1.16 7.33
CA ALA A 401 -76.53 -2.32 6.49
C ALA A 401 -77.44 -3.38 7.14
N ILE A 402 -77.26 -3.63 8.44
CA ILE A 402 -78.11 -4.56 9.22
C ILE A 402 -79.53 -3.99 9.36
N GLY A 403 -79.68 -2.69 9.63
CA GLY A 403 -80.99 -2.04 9.75
C GLY A 403 -81.81 -2.06 8.45
N MET A 404 -81.17 -1.84 7.30
CA MET A 404 -81.83 -1.97 6.00
C MET A 404 -82.21 -3.43 5.68
N ALA A 405 -81.40 -4.41 6.08
CA ALA A 405 -81.72 -5.82 5.89
C ALA A 405 -82.94 -6.29 6.70
N ILE A 406 -83.11 -5.76 7.92
CA ILE A 406 -84.26 -6.07 8.78
C ILE A 406 -85.52 -5.31 8.33
N GLY A 407 -85.38 -4.11 7.75
CA GLY A 407 -86.52 -3.33 7.22
C GLY A 407 -87.08 -3.82 5.88
N LEU A 408 -86.37 -4.71 5.18
CA LEU A 408 -86.78 -5.32 3.89
C LEU A 408 -87.32 -6.76 4.05
N ALA A 409 -87.21 -7.35 5.25
CA ALA A 409 -87.76 -8.66 5.61
C ALA A 409 -89.07 -8.48 6.39
#